data_AF-A0AAW6P270-F1
#
_entry.id   AF-A0AAW6P270-F1
#
_cell.length_a   1.000
_cell.length_b   1.000
_cell.length_c   1.000
_cell.angle_alpha   90.00
_cell.angle_beta   90.00
_cell.angle_gamma   90.00
#
_symmetry.space_group_name_H-M   'P 1'
#
loop_
_entity.id
_entity.type
_entity.pdbx_description
1 polymer ?
#
loop_
_entity_poly.entity_id
_entity_poly.type
_entity_poly.pdbx_seq_one_letter_code
_entity_poly.pdbx_strand_id
1 'polypeptide(L)'
;MHRPAFTRAHHPTEKLFTTHIPAADGQPALELFWLQDCQAAIDAGQRRAARWLMEKEPASLWAVLLVGREGQVPEGQRTAYEVAFLARLQQRLLAQDAST
;
A
#
# COMPACT_ATOMS: atom_id res chain seq x y z
N MET A 1 34.60 -8.53 -17.60
CA MET A 1 33.23 -8.58 -17.03
C MET A 1 32.36 -7.58 -17.77
N HIS A 2 31.57 -8.05 -18.74
CA HIS A 2 30.63 -7.20 -19.49
C HIS A 2 29.37 -6.99 -18.65
N ARG A 3 29.08 -5.75 -18.27
CA ARG A 3 27.73 -5.34 -17.82
C ARG A 3 26.87 -5.16 -19.08
N PRO A 4 25.65 -5.70 -19.17
CA PRO A 4 24.77 -5.32 -20.25
C PRO A 4 24.40 -3.85 -20.06
N ALA A 5 24.68 -3.03 -21.07
CA ALA A 5 24.13 -1.70 -21.18
C ALA A 5 22.63 -1.86 -21.42
N PHE A 6 21.82 -1.66 -20.38
CA PHE A 6 20.41 -1.36 -20.58
C PHE A 6 20.38 0.02 -21.24
N THR A 7 20.25 0.03 -22.56
CA THR A 7 19.99 1.22 -23.36
C THR A 7 18.82 1.94 -22.72
N ARG A 8 19.12 3.05 -22.02
CA ARG A 8 18.13 3.93 -21.40
C ARG A 8 17.34 4.57 -22.53
N ALA A 9 16.31 3.87 -23.00
CA ALA A 9 15.31 4.48 -23.86
C ALA A 9 14.79 5.72 -23.13
N HIS A 10 14.87 6.87 -23.79
CA HIS A 10 14.39 8.15 -23.31
C HIS A 10 12.94 8.02 -22.79
N HIS A 11 12.78 7.80 -21.49
CA HIS A 11 11.55 8.09 -20.79
C HIS A 11 11.68 9.53 -20.26
N PRO A 12 10.63 10.36 -20.36
CA PRO A 12 10.65 11.68 -19.77
C PRO A 12 10.98 11.55 -18.28
N THR A 13 11.63 12.57 -17.74
CA THR A 13 11.90 12.76 -16.31
C THR A 13 10.57 12.91 -15.56
N GLU A 14 9.77 11.85 -15.47
CA GLU A 14 8.52 11.87 -14.73
C GLU A 14 8.87 12.00 -13.24
N LYS A 15 8.40 13.11 -12.65
CA LYS A 15 8.57 13.38 -11.22
C LYS A 15 7.83 12.29 -10.46
N LEU A 16 8.57 11.48 -9.71
CA LEU A 16 7.98 10.51 -8.80
C LEU A 16 7.46 11.21 -7.54
N PHE A 17 6.33 10.73 -7.06
CA PHE A 17 5.75 11.11 -5.78
C PHE A 17 6.06 10.02 -4.78
N THR A 18 6.64 10.42 -3.65
CA THR A 18 6.89 9.52 -2.53
C THR A 18 5.64 9.43 -1.66
N THR A 19 5.27 8.22 -1.27
CA THR A 19 4.24 7.98 -0.25
C THR A 19 4.79 7.13 0.89
N HIS A 20 4.20 7.31 2.06
CA HIS A 20 4.63 6.68 3.30
C HIS A 20 3.51 5.84 3.90
N ILE A 21 3.85 4.61 4.28
CA ILE A 21 3.04 3.74 5.12
C ILE A 21 3.73 3.67 6.49
N PRO A 22 3.05 4.06 7.58
CA PRO A 22 3.67 4.08 8.90
C PRO A 22 3.99 2.65 9.41
N ALA A 23 4.96 2.58 10.31
CA ALA A 23 5.22 1.37 11.09
C ALA A 23 3.99 1.01 11.94
N ALA A 24 3.70 -0.28 12.07
CA ALA A 24 2.62 -0.78 12.91
C ALA A 24 2.98 -2.16 13.46
N ASP A 25 2.51 -2.49 14.67
CA ASP A 25 2.65 -3.82 15.27
C ASP A 25 4.11 -4.32 15.36
N GLY A 26 5.07 -3.41 15.56
CA GLY A 26 6.50 -3.74 15.58
C GLY A 26 7.14 -3.98 14.20
N GLN A 27 6.36 -3.89 13.12
CA GLN A 27 6.84 -4.00 11.74
C GLN A 27 7.22 -2.62 11.19
N PRO A 28 8.23 -2.53 10.30
CA PRO A 28 8.78 -1.26 9.84
C PRO A 28 7.81 -0.45 8.97
N ALA A 29 8.09 0.85 8.86
CA ALA A 29 7.46 1.75 7.90
C ALA A 29 7.93 1.43 6.48
N LEU A 30 7.11 1.77 5.48
CA LEU A 30 7.42 1.60 4.06
C LEU A 30 7.38 2.95 3.34
N GLU A 31 8.28 3.11 2.38
CA GLU A 31 8.31 4.25 1.47
C GLU A 31 8.16 3.72 0.04
N LEU A 32 7.23 4.30 -0.71
CA LEU A 32 6.86 3.84 -2.05
C LEU A 32 6.85 5.00 -3.04
N PHE A 33 7.17 4.71 -4.30
CA PHE A 33 7.22 5.69 -5.38
C PHE A 33 6.09 5.48 -6.37
N TRP A 34 5.43 6.57 -6.76
CA TRP A 34 4.29 6.58 -7.67
C TRP A 34 4.44 7.64 -8.75
N LEU A 35 3.81 7.43 -9.91
CA LEU A 35 3.79 8.40 -11.01
C LEU A 35 2.82 9.59 -10.75
N GLN A 36 2.09 9.54 -9.64
CA GLN A 36 1.11 10.54 -9.22
C GLN A 36 1.05 10.62 -7.69
N ASP A 37 0.53 11.73 -7.15
CA ASP A 37 0.34 11.86 -5.70
C ASP A 37 -0.74 10.89 -5.21
N CYS A 38 -0.30 9.86 -4.47
CA CYS A 38 -1.13 8.77 -3.98
C CYS A 38 -1.29 8.75 -2.45
N GLN A 39 -0.79 9.75 -1.72
CA GLN A 39 -0.75 9.65 -0.25
C GLN A 39 -2.17 9.53 0.35
N ALA A 40 -3.15 10.24 -0.21
CA ALA A 40 -4.54 10.15 0.24
C ALA A 40 -5.14 8.74 0.10
N ALA A 41 -4.84 8.04 -1.00
CA ALA A 41 -5.28 6.67 -1.21
C ALA A 41 -4.55 5.68 -0.30
N ILE A 42 -3.24 5.89 -0.07
CA ILE A 42 -2.45 5.13 0.91
C ILE A 42 -3.10 5.26 2.30
N ASP A 43 -3.38 6.47 2.74
CA ASP A 43 -3.98 6.72 4.05
C ASP A 43 -5.37 6.09 4.16
N ALA A 44 -6.16 6.14 3.07
CA ALA A 44 -7.48 5.51 3.02
C ALA A 44 -7.40 3.97 3.15
N GLY A 45 -6.45 3.34 2.45
CA GLY A 45 -6.21 1.90 2.52
C GLY A 45 -5.77 1.47 3.92
N GLN A 46 -4.80 2.18 4.49
CA GLN A 46 -4.31 1.96 5.86
C GLN A 46 -5.42 2.07 6.89
N ARG A 47 -6.19 3.17 6.87
CA ARG A 47 -7.29 3.38 7.83
C ARG A 47 -8.36 2.30 7.73
N ARG A 48 -8.70 1.89 6.51
CA ARG A 48 -9.76 0.89 6.30
C ARG A 48 -9.35 -0.50 6.76
N ALA A 49 -8.12 -0.92 6.48
CA ALA A 49 -7.57 -2.17 7.01
C ALA A 49 -7.43 -2.12 8.55
N ALA A 50 -6.93 -1.01 9.10
CA ALA A 50 -6.82 -0.84 10.55
C ALA A 50 -8.19 -0.92 11.25
N ARG A 51 -9.22 -0.28 10.68
CA ARG A 51 -10.59 -0.38 11.19
C ARG A 51 -11.09 -1.82 11.18
N TRP A 52 -10.92 -2.54 10.07
CA TRP A 52 -11.33 -3.95 9.97
C TRP A 52 -10.66 -4.82 11.03
N LEU A 53 -9.36 -4.61 11.30
CA LEU A 53 -8.60 -5.31 12.34
C LEU A 53 -9.10 -5.03 13.77
N MET A 54 -9.78 -3.91 13.99
CA MET A 54 -10.31 -3.50 15.30
C MET A 54 -11.77 -3.92 15.53
N GLU A 55 -12.50 -4.30 14.48
CA GLU A 55 -13.90 -4.70 14.58
C GLU A 55 -14.01 -6.08 15.26
N LYS A 56 -14.94 -6.20 16.21
CA LYS A 56 -15.17 -7.46 16.96
C LYS A 56 -15.79 -8.55 16.09
N GLU A 57 -16.67 -8.15 15.18
CA GLU A 57 -17.32 -9.00 14.18
C GLU A 57 -17.15 -8.34 12.80
N PRO A 58 -15.96 -8.44 12.21
CA PRO A 58 -15.67 -7.75 10.97
C PRO A 58 -16.43 -8.38 9.81
N ALA A 59 -16.89 -7.54 8.87
CA ALA A 59 -17.41 -8.02 7.59
C ALA A 59 -16.33 -8.81 6.82
N SER A 60 -16.71 -9.53 5.77
CA SER A 60 -15.72 -10.27 4.96
C SER A 60 -14.63 -9.33 4.44
N LEU A 61 -13.37 -9.70 4.66
CA LEU A 61 -12.20 -8.88 4.31
C LEU A 61 -12.21 -8.41 2.86
N TRP A 62 -12.49 -9.33 1.94
CA TRP A 62 -12.54 -9.05 0.51
C TRP A 62 -13.61 -8.00 0.16
N ALA A 63 -14.76 -8.00 0.85
CA ALA A 63 -15.83 -7.06 0.60
C ALA A 63 -15.41 -5.64 1.03
N VAL A 64 -14.78 -5.52 2.21
CA VAL A 64 -14.27 -4.25 2.72
C VAL A 64 -13.22 -3.65 1.80
N LEU A 65 -12.33 -4.50 1.24
CA LEU A 65 -11.35 -4.09 0.24
C LEU A 65 -12.03 -3.57 -1.03
N LEU A 66 -12.93 -4.35 -1.65
CA LEU A 66 -13.57 -3.99 -2.92
C LEU A 66 -14.39 -2.70 -2.82
N VAL A 67 -15.18 -2.53 -1.76
CA VAL A 67 -15.97 -1.29 -1.55
C VAL A 67 -15.06 -0.07 -1.41
N GLY A 68 -13.90 -0.20 -0.77
CA GLY A 68 -12.97 0.94 -0.60
C GLY A 68 -12.23 1.28 -1.89
N ARG A 69 -11.92 0.23 -2.67
CA ARG A 69 -11.27 0.30 -3.99
C ARG A 69 -12.13 1.04 -5.02
N GLU A 70 -13.44 0.84 -5.01
CA GLU A 70 -14.38 1.50 -5.94
C GLU A 70 -14.33 3.03 -5.86
N GLY A 71 -14.07 3.57 -4.67
CA GLY A 71 -13.92 5.02 -4.45
C GLY A 71 -12.59 5.63 -4.94
N GLN A 72 -11.65 4.81 -5.43
CA GLN A 72 -10.32 5.27 -5.84
C GLN A 72 -10.24 5.41 -7.35
N VAL A 73 -10.09 6.66 -7.80
CA VAL A 73 -9.90 7.06 -9.20
C VAL A 73 -8.87 8.19 -9.21
N PRO A 74 -7.88 8.21 -10.13
CA PRO A 74 -7.63 7.26 -11.23
C PRO A 74 -7.03 5.91 -10.78
N GLU A 75 -6.75 5.00 -11.73
CA GLU A 75 -6.24 3.64 -11.47
C GLU A 75 -5.00 3.60 -10.56
N GLY A 76 -4.09 4.56 -10.67
CA GLY A 76 -2.93 4.67 -9.78
C GLY A 76 -3.30 4.84 -8.30
N GLN A 77 -4.36 5.60 -7.98
CA GLN A 77 -4.87 5.72 -6.61
C GLN A 77 -5.41 4.38 -6.11
N ARG A 78 -6.06 3.63 -7.01
CA ARG A 78 -6.67 2.34 -6.69
C ARG A 78 -5.61 1.31 -6.29
N THR A 79 -4.54 1.21 -7.07
CA THR A 79 -3.40 0.35 -6.75
C THR A 79 -2.72 0.80 -5.45
N ALA A 80 -2.54 2.11 -5.24
CA ALA A 80 -1.95 2.62 -3.99
C ALA A 80 -2.79 2.26 -2.77
N TYR A 81 -4.11 2.42 -2.85
CA TYR A 81 -5.04 2.00 -1.81
C TYR A 81 -4.94 0.49 -1.50
N GLU A 82 -4.91 -0.35 -2.53
CA GLU A 82 -4.79 -1.81 -2.37
C GLU A 82 -3.47 -2.20 -1.69
N VAL A 83 -2.35 -1.61 -2.13
CA VAL A 83 -1.03 -1.82 -1.55
C VAL A 83 -1.03 -1.43 -0.07
N ALA A 84 -1.57 -0.25 0.26
CA ALA A 84 -1.68 0.20 1.64
C ALA A 84 -2.55 -0.71 2.50
N PHE A 85 -3.70 -1.14 1.98
CA PHE A 85 -4.61 -2.04 2.69
C PHE A 85 -3.93 -3.38 3.02
N LEU A 86 -3.28 -3.99 2.02
CA LEU A 86 -2.59 -5.27 2.18
C LEU A 86 -1.34 -5.14 3.07
N ALA A 87 -0.57 -4.07 2.94
CA ALA A 87 0.59 -3.82 3.79
C ALA A 87 0.20 -3.75 5.28
N ARG A 88 -0.92 -3.10 5.62
CA ARG A 88 -1.42 -3.07 6.99
C ARG A 88 -1.75 -4.47 7.52
N LEU A 89 -2.36 -5.32 6.71
CA LEU A 89 -2.66 -6.71 7.10
C LEU A 89 -1.38 -7.52 7.28
N GLN A 90 -0.44 -7.38 6.34
CA GLN A 90 0.87 -8.03 6.43
C GLN A 90 1.59 -7.65 7.72
N GLN A 91 1.57 -6.37 8.11
CA GLN A 91 2.17 -5.94 9.38
C GLN A 91 1.57 -6.67 10.59
N ARG A 92 0.24 -6.86 10.61
CA ARG A 92 -0.43 -7.60 11.70
C ARG A 92 -0.10 -9.09 11.68
N LEU A 93 -0.08 -9.72 10.51
CA LEU A 93 0.22 -11.15 10.37
C LEU A 93 1.64 -11.47 10.84
N LEU A 94 2.63 -10.70 10.37
CA LEU A 94 4.04 -10.90 10.77
C LEU A 94 4.28 -10.65 12.27
N ALA A 95 3.52 -9.73 12.87
CA ALA A 95 3.61 -9.48 14.31
C ALA A 95 3.08 -10.66 15.15
N GLN A 96 2.08 -11.39 14.64
CA GLN A 96 1.56 -12.59 15.29
C GLN A 96 2.57 -13.75 15.18
N ASP A 97 3.17 -13.94 14.00
CA ASP A 97 4.18 -14.98 13.79
C ASP A 97 5.42 -14.75 14.67
N ALA A 98 5.85 -13.50 14.84
CA ALA A 98 6.99 -13.15 15.69
C ALA A 98 6.73 -13.31 17.20
N SER A 99 5.48 -13.51 17.61
CA SER A 99 5.07 -13.70 19.01
C SER A 99 4.94 -15.17 19.41
N THR A 100 5.21 -16.09 18.48
CA THR A 100 5.21 -17.56 18.64
C THR A 100 6.63 -18.10 18.75
#